data_AF-A0A1W1XLK5-F1
#
_entry.id   AF-A0A1W1XLK5-F1
#
_cell.length_a   1.000
_cell.length_b   1.000
_cell.length_c   1.000
_cell.angle_alpha   90.00
_cell.angle_beta   90.00
_cell.angle_gamma   90.00
#
_symmetry.space_group_name_H-M   'P 1'
#
loop_
_entity.id
_entity.type
_entity.pdbx_description
1 polymer ?
#
loop_
_entity_poly.entity_id
_entity_poly.type
_entity_poly.pdbx_seq_one_letter_code
_entity_poly.pdbx_strand_id
1 'polypeptide(L)'
;MIFPWRRLPVQGVLILVCTLVLATGSLGSAWGQTPESSPSGQQGVLSGGQEPPKAPLLPPSKEKVTPVQTEKIDQAAQRIGANIDRMSEKASRSLGKWVDAKVFYGISWLKLMVCAGLLFLVVFFERVVRALLHRRLQSLEAAGEKEGWLCLALETLHRPLTLFIWVYGVYGALSPLFGHFQAPDGSNLVHTVASKAADVGGTIVLIWVIYRLVAVVDLRLKQRASTTESTIDDMLVPLVGRSLRIFVAAVGAIMVLQTLTGIDVGPLIASLGIGGLALALAAKESVANFFGTLTILFDKPFQVGERILVDGYDGVVESVGFRSIRLRTLTGHLVAVPNEKVVNSPIENVGKRPHIRWLTNITLTYDTPPEKVERAVEIIRTILENHEGMHPDFPPRVYFNGFNDWSLNIMIIAWYHPPNYWDYQEWLQKTCLAIMRALDEEGIEFAFPTRTLYLANDDRRQLKLQMLRGKSS
;
A
#
# COMPACT_ATOMS: atom_id res chain seq x y z
N MET A 1 26.68 -8.35 25.61
CA MET A 1 26.17 -7.40 26.62
C MET A 1 24.74 -7.79 26.97
N ILE A 2 24.52 -8.15 28.24
CA ILE A 2 23.26 -8.68 28.77
C ILE A 2 22.27 -7.50 28.86
N PHE A 3 21.26 -7.45 27.99
CA PHE A 3 20.19 -6.47 28.12
C PHE A 3 19.23 -6.92 29.23
N PRO A 4 19.07 -6.15 30.33
CA PRO A 4 18.16 -6.51 31.39
C PRO A 4 16.73 -6.22 30.93
N TRP A 5 15.88 -7.25 30.98
CA TRP A 5 14.44 -7.11 30.93
C TRP A 5 13.96 -6.33 32.16
N ARG A 6 14.00 -5.00 32.09
CA ARG A 6 13.30 -4.14 33.06
C ARG A 6 12.34 -3.23 32.31
N ARG A 7 11.05 -3.51 32.52
CA ARG A 7 9.88 -2.64 32.35
C ARG A 7 9.50 -2.26 30.90
N LEU A 8 8.78 -3.17 30.24
CA LEU A 8 7.66 -2.79 29.35
C LEU A 8 6.36 -2.90 30.18
N PRO A 9 5.45 -1.92 30.14
CA PRO A 9 4.26 -1.93 30.99
C PRO A 9 3.22 -2.87 30.39
N VAL A 10 3.32 -4.16 30.74
CA VAL A 10 2.28 -5.16 30.46
C VAL A 10 0.91 -4.71 31.00
N GLN A 11 0.92 -3.88 32.05
CA GLN A 11 -0.28 -3.23 32.61
C GLN A 11 -0.97 -2.28 31.61
N GLY A 12 -0.24 -1.55 30.76
CA GLY A 12 -0.85 -0.59 29.83
C GLY A 12 -1.67 -1.27 28.71
N VAL A 13 -1.19 -2.40 28.21
CA VAL A 13 -1.89 -3.19 27.18
C VAL A 13 -3.10 -3.91 27.78
N LEU A 14 -2.99 -4.42 29.01
CA LEU A 14 -4.12 -5.05 29.71
C LEU A 14 -5.23 -4.05 30.05
N ILE A 15 -4.86 -2.82 30.44
CA ILE A 15 -5.81 -1.75 30.74
C ILE A 15 -6.53 -1.31 29.46
N LEU A 16 -5.81 -1.13 28.34
CA LEU A 16 -6.42 -0.75 27.06
C LEU A 16 -7.43 -1.80 26.57
N VAL A 17 -7.09 -3.09 26.68
CA VAL A 17 -7.97 -4.20 26.33
C VAL A 17 -9.17 -4.29 27.29
N CYS A 18 -8.99 -4.05 28.60
CA CYS A 18 -10.11 -4.00 29.55
C CYS A 18 -11.05 -2.81 29.31
N THR A 19 -10.52 -1.63 28.97
CA THR A 19 -11.37 -0.46 28.63
C THR A 19 -12.16 -0.66 27.35
N LEU A 20 -11.59 -1.36 26.35
CA LEU A 20 -12.31 -1.69 25.12
C LEU A 20 -13.43 -2.72 25.35
N VAL A 21 -13.22 -3.68 26.24
CA VAL A 21 -14.23 -4.69 26.61
C VAL A 21 -15.35 -4.11 27.48
N LEU A 22 -15.06 -3.11 28.32
CA LEU A 22 -16.09 -2.43 29.12
C LEU A 22 -16.90 -1.41 28.32
N ALA A 23 -16.31 -0.78 27.29
CA ALA A 23 -17.02 0.15 26.42
C ALA A 23 -18.09 -0.53 25.55
N THR A 24 -17.85 -1.77 25.10
CA THR A 24 -18.80 -2.54 24.27
C THR A 24 -19.99 -3.10 25.08
N GLY A 25 -19.86 -3.22 26.40
CA GLY A 25 -20.96 -3.66 27.28
C GLY A 25 -22.07 -2.63 27.51
N SER A 26 -21.81 -1.32 27.31
CA SER A 26 -22.81 -0.27 27.59
C SER A 26 -23.69 0.10 26.39
N LEU A 27 -23.29 -0.24 25.16
CA LEU A 27 -23.97 0.15 23.92
C LEU A 27 -25.14 -0.78 23.53
N GLY A 28 -25.30 -1.93 24.20
CA GLY A 28 -26.33 -2.93 23.88
C GLY A 28 -27.74 -2.66 24.42
N SER A 29 -27.96 -1.59 25.19
CA SER A 29 -29.26 -1.31 25.85
C SER A 29 -30.08 -0.17 25.23
N ALA A 30 -29.61 0.46 24.15
CA ALA A 30 -30.19 1.72 23.65
C ALA A 30 -30.93 1.65 22.30
N TRP A 31 -31.01 0.50 21.63
CA TRP A 31 -31.65 0.42 20.30
C TRP A 31 -32.65 -0.74 20.22
N GLY A 32 -33.90 -0.44 20.55
CA GLY A 32 -35.00 -1.40 20.51
C GLY A 32 -36.37 -0.74 20.48
N GLN A 33 -36.58 0.27 19.62
CA GLN A 33 -37.90 0.74 19.21
C GLN A 33 -37.85 1.26 17.77
N THR A 34 -38.59 0.61 16.87
CA THR A 34 -38.93 1.14 15.54
C THR A 34 -40.46 1.26 15.43
N PRO A 35 -41.01 2.36 14.90
CA PRO A 35 -42.44 2.53 14.73
C PRO A 35 -42.95 1.96 13.40
N GLU A 36 -44.24 1.69 13.39
CA GLU A 36 -45.08 1.09 12.37
C GLU A 36 -45.54 2.12 11.32
N SER A 37 -45.54 1.77 10.03
CA SER A 37 -46.42 2.40 9.00
C SER A 37 -46.45 1.59 7.70
N SER A 38 -47.66 1.17 7.28
CA SER A 38 -48.02 0.82 5.88
C SER A 38 -48.48 2.10 5.14
N PRO A 39 -48.58 2.16 3.78
CA PRO A 39 -49.74 1.58 3.06
C PRO A 39 -49.52 1.11 1.58
N SER A 40 -50.47 0.28 1.10
CA SER A 40 -51.07 0.07 -0.27
C SER A 40 -50.32 0.49 -1.56
N GLY A 41 -50.37 -0.18 -2.72
CA GLY A 41 -51.16 -1.31 -3.25
C GLY A 41 -51.06 -1.36 -4.80
N GLN A 42 -51.71 -2.37 -5.40
CA GLN A 42 -52.08 -2.61 -6.82
C GLN A 42 -51.39 -3.74 -7.62
N GLN A 43 -52.23 -4.31 -8.50
CA GLN A 43 -52.29 -5.67 -9.03
C GLN A 43 -51.48 -5.91 -10.31
N GLY A 44 -51.18 -7.18 -10.60
CA GLY A 44 -50.81 -7.66 -11.93
C GLY A 44 -50.72 -9.18 -11.99
N VAL A 45 -51.73 -9.82 -12.58
CA VAL A 45 -51.79 -11.25 -12.91
C VAL A 45 -51.08 -11.47 -14.25
N LEU A 46 -50.07 -12.35 -14.29
CA LEU A 46 -49.74 -13.15 -15.49
C LEU A 46 -49.15 -14.51 -15.09
N SER A 47 -49.68 -15.52 -15.77
CA SER A 47 -49.42 -16.94 -15.67
C SER A 47 -48.13 -17.33 -16.41
N GLY A 48 -47.44 -18.37 -15.91
CA GLY A 48 -46.45 -19.14 -16.68
C GLY A 48 -44.99 -18.91 -16.27
N GLY A 49 -44.44 -19.79 -15.43
CA GLY A 49 -43.01 -19.88 -15.17
C GLY A 49 -42.69 -21.04 -14.24
N GLN A 50 -41.94 -22.02 -14.74
CA GLN A 50 -41.51 -23.24 -14.04
C GLN A 50 -40.90 -22.96 -12.66
N GLU A 51 -41.30 -23.77 -11.66
CA GLU A 51 -40.57 -23.89 -10.39
C GLU A 51 -39.13 -24.36 -10.66
N PRO A 52 -38.09 -23.67 -10.14
CA PRO A 52 -36.77 -24.26 -10.04
C PRO A 52 -36.78 -25.30 -8.89
N PRO A 53 -36.03 -26.40 -9.01
CA PRO A 53 -36.06 -27.46 -8.01
C PRO A 53 -35.57 -26.95 -6.65
N LYS A 54 -36.32 -27.27 -5.59
CA LYS A 54 -35.92 -27.07 -4.18
C LYS A 54 -34.53 -27.67 -3.96
N ALA A 55 -33.54 -26.81 -3.71
CA ALA A 55 -32.26 -27.24 -3.19
C ALA A 55 -32.45 -27.87 -1.79
N PRO A 56 -31.78 -28.98 -1.46
CA PRO A 56 -31.88 -29.58 -0.14
C PRO A 56 -31.31 -28.62 0.90
N LEU A 57 -32.06 -28.40 1.99
CA LEU A 57 -31.58 -27.71 3.18
C LEU A 57 -30.35 -28.46 3.72
N LEU A 58 -29.16 -27.89 3.54
CA LEU A 58 -27.96 -28.34 4.25
C LEU A 58 -28.17 -28.03 5.75
N PRO A 59 -27.93 -29.00 6.65
CA PRO A 59 -27.94 -28.72 8.09
C PRO A 59 -26.84 -27.70 8.42
N PRO A 60 -26.98 -26.91 9.50
CA PRO A 60 -26.02 -25.87 9.84
C PRO A 60 -24.62 -26.48 9.94
N SER A 61 -23.69 -25.96 9.14
CA SER A 61 -22.29 -26.32 9.22
C SER A 61 -21.78 -25.90 10.59
N LYS A 62 -21.74 -26.85 11.52
CA LYS A 62 -20.85 -26.81 12.67
C LYS A 62 -19.44 -26.90 12.10
N GLU A 63 -18.91 -25.77 11.66
CA GLU A 63 -17.52 -25.62 11.30
C GLU A 63 -16.72 -25.76 12.60
N LYS A 64 -16.43 -27.01 12.96
CA LYS A 64 -15.44 -27.32 13.99
C LYS A 64 -14.13 -26.78 13.44
N VAL A 65 -13.64 -25.71 14.05
CA VAL A 65 -12.27 -25.23 13.91
C VAL A 65 -11.35 -26.45 13.93
N THR A 66 -10.70 -26.74 12.81
CA THR A 66 -9.77 -27.85 12.68
C THR A 66 -8.59 -27.59 13.60
N PRO A 67 -8.41 -28.36 14.69
CA PRO A 67 -7.17 -28.27 15.44
C PRO A 67 -6.03 -28.79 14.56
N VAL A 68 -4.82 -28.32 14.81
CA VAL A 68 -3.62 -28.68 14.05
C VAL A 68 -3.36 -30.19 14.18
N GLN A 69 -3.88 -30.98 13.23
CA GLN A 69 -3.62 -32.42 12.99
C GLN A 69 -3.43 -33.32 14.24
N THR A 70 -4.16 -33.08 15.32
CA THR A 70 -4.14 -33.95 16.51
C THR A 70 -4.74 -35.32 16.21
N GLU A 71 -5.67 -35.41 15.24
CA GLU A 71 -6.36 -36.64 14.85
C GLU A 71 -5.43 -37.72 14.26
N LYS A 72 -4.44 -37.35 13.45
CA LYS A 72 -3.45 -38.30 12.92
C LYS A 72 -2.49 -38.79 14.00
N ILE A 73 -2.13 -37.92 14.94
CA ILE A 73 -1.29 -38.25 16.10
C ILE A 73 -2.08 -39.16 17.06
N ASP A 74 -3.37 -38.90 17.25
CA ASP A 74 -4.27 -39.73 18.06
C ASP A 74 -4.49 -41.11 17.45
N GLN A 75 -4.68 -41.22 16.13
CA GLN A 75 -4.76 -42.52 15.43
C GLN A 75 -3.45 -43.31 15.52
N ALA A 76 -2.31 -42.62 15.39
CA ALA A 76 -0.99 -43.24 15.57
C ALA A 76 -0.80 -43.69 17.04
N ALA A 77 -1.20 -42.87 18.01
CA ALA A 77 -1.15 -43.18 19.44
C ALA A 77 -2.07 -44.36 19.81
N GLN A 78 -3.28 -44.46 19.25
CA GLN A 78 -4.18 -45.60 19.46
C GLN A 78 -3.62 -46.90 18.85
N ARG A 79 -3.01 -46.84 17.65
CA ARG A 79 -2.33 -47.99 17.04
C ARG A 79 -1.13 -48.44 17.86
N ILE A 80 -0.37 -47.48 18.40
CA ILE A 80 0.76 -47.74 19.30
C ILE A 80 0.23 -48.36 20.60
N GLY A 81 -0.84 -47.83 21.21
CA GLY A 81 -1.50 -48.39 22.40
C GLY A 81 -1.98 -49.84 22.20
N ALA A 82 -2.70 -50.13 21.12
CA ALA A 82 -3.18 -51.48 20.81
C ALA A 82 -2.04 -52.46 20.46
N ASN A 83 -0.92 -51.98 19.93
CA ASN A 83 0.27 -52.80 19.71
C ASN A 83 1.06 -53.03 20.99
N ILE A 84 1.07 -52.07 21.92
CA ILE A 84 1.65 -52.17 23.26
C ILE A 84 0.87 -53.18 24.10
N ASP A 85 -0.47 -53.17 24.04
CA ASP A 85 -1.31 -54.14 24.74
C ASP A 85 -1.09 -55.58 24.20
N ARG A 86 -0.97 -55.74 22.87
CA ARG A 86 -0.58 -57.03 22.24
C ARG A 86 0.85 -57.47 22.57
N MET A 87 1.76 -56.51 22.75
CA MET A 87 3.12 -56.78 23.23
C MET A 87 3.12 -57.18 24.71
N SER A 88 2.26 -56.59 25.54
CA SER A 88 2.07 -56.97 26.95
C SER A 88 1.66 -58.44 27.05
N GLU A 89 0.71 -58.86 26.21
CA GLU A 89 0.19 -60.22 26.17
C GLU A 89 1.24 -61.26 25.71
N LYS A 90 2.18 -60.86 24.85
CA LYS A 90 3.34 -61.69 24.44
C LYS A 90 4.50 -61.63 25.43
N ALA A 91 4.76 -60.47 26.02
CA ALA A 91 5.82 -60.26 27.01
C ALA A 91 5.50 -60.93 28.34
N SER A 92 4.22 -61.01 28.74
CA SER A 92 3.80 -61.74 29.94
C SER A 92 4.06 -63.25 29.86
N ARG A 93 4.14 -63.81 28.63
CA ARG A 93 4.56 -65.20 28.38
C ARG A 93 6.08 -65.42 28.47
N SER A 94 6.90 -64.37 28.31
CA SER A 94 8.36 -64.47 28.25
C SER A 94 9.10 -63.91 29.48
N LEU A 95 8.53 -62.93 30.19
CA LEU A 95 9.16 -62.20 31.29
C LEU A 95 8.40 -62.34 32.63
N GLY A 96 7.35 -63.17 32.67
CA GLY A 96 6.57 -63.51 33.86
C GLY A 96 5.43 -62.53 34.17
N LYS A 97 4.46 -62.98 34.98
CA LYS A 97 3.20 -62.28 35.34
C LYS A 97 3.37 -60.91 36.03
N TRP A 98 4.60 -60.53 36.40
CA TRP A 98 4.90 -59.23 37.01
C TRP A 98 4.75 -58.06 36.02
N VAL A 99 4.85 -58.32 34.71
CA VAL A 99 4.68 -57.30 33.65
C VAL A 99 3.25 -56.76 33.57
N ASP A 100 2.26 -57.61 33.87
CA ASP A 100 0.83 -57.24 33.95
C ASP A 100 0.39 -56.93 35.39
N ALA A 101 1.32 -56.94 36.37
CA ALA A 101 0.99 -56.61 37.74
C ALA A 101 0.54 -55.15 37.83
N LYS A 102 -0.71 -54.94 38.25
CA LYS A 102 -1.31 -53.61 38.43
C LYS A 102 -0.74 -53.02 39.72
N VAL A 103 0.11 -52.00 39.61
CA VAL A 103 0.82 -51.46 40.78
C VAL A 103 0.25 -50.14 41.27
N PHE A 104 -0.51 -49.39 40.47
CA PHE A 104 -1.24 -48.21 40.93
C PHE A 104 -2.46 -47.93 40.04
N TYR A 105 -3.66 -47.77 40.62
CA TYR A 105 -4.91 -47.42 39.91
C TYR A 105 -5.23 -48.23 38.63
N GLY A 106 -4.78 -49.49 38.56
CA GLY A 106 -5.04 -50.40 37.43
C GLY A 106 -4.10 -50.28 36.23
N ILE A 107 -3.07 -49.42 36.27
CA ILE A 107 -2.09 -49.22 35.20
C ILE A 107 -1.03 -50.34 35.22
N SER A 108 -0.75 -50.96 34.07
CA SER A 108 0.30 -52.01 33.91
C SER A 108 1.71 -51.41 33.90
N TRP A 109 2.69 -52.11 34.51
CA TRP A 109 4.12 -51.73 34.50
C TRP A 109 4.67 -51.45 33.10
N LEU A 110 4.22 -52.23 32.12
CA LEU A 110 4.64 -52.09 30.73
C LEU A 110 4.29 -50.72 30.13
N LYS A 111 3.13 -50.13 30.48
CA LYS A 111 2.73 -48.79 30.01
C LYS A 111 3.61 -47.70 30.62
N LEU A 112 3.97 -47.83 31.90
CA LEU A 112 4.88 -46.91 32.56
C LEU A 112 6.31 -46.99 31.99
N MET A 113 6.81 -48.19 31.71
CA MET A 113 8.13 -48.36 31.07
C MET A 113 8.15 -47.82 29.63
N VAL A 114 7.08 -47.99 28.87
CA VAL A 114 6.99 -47.42 27.51
C VAL A 114 6.91 -45.90 27.54
N CYS A 115 6.15 -45.30 28.46
CA CYS A 115 6.13 -43.85 28.65
C CYS A 115 7.49 -43.30 29.08
N ALA A 116 8.19 -43.97 30.00
CA ALA A 116 9.54 -43.60 30.40
C ALA A 116 10.53 -43.70 29.21
N GLY A 117 10.41 -44.73 28.37
CA GLY A 117 11.18 -44.88 27.14
C GLY A 117 10.90 -43.79 26.10
N LEU A 118 9.62 -43.42 25.90
CA LEU A 118 9.24 -42.33 25.00
C LEU A 118 9.73 -40.97 25.51
N LEU A 119 9.63 -40.69 26.82
CA LEU A 119 10.19 -39.48 27.42
C LEU A 119 11.72 -39.43 27.26
N PHE A 120 12.41 -40.55 27.45
CA PHE A 120 13.85 -40.64 27.20
C PHE A 120 14.19 -40.34 25.74
N LEU A 121 13.40 -40.84 24.78
CA LEU A 121 13.57 -40.55 23.35
C LEU A 121 13.35 -39.07 23.04
N VAL A 122 12.36 -38.43 23.64
CA VAL A 122 12.11 -36.98 23.50
C VAL A 122 13.28 -36.16 24.03
N VAL A 123 13.81 -36.50 25.21
CA VAL A 123 15.00 -35.83 25.78
C VAL A 123 16.23 -36.08 24.91
N PHE A 124 16.42 -37.30 24.41
CA PHE A 124 17.51 -37.63 23.50
C PHE A 124 17.42 -36.83 22.20
N PHE A 125 16.23 -36.75 21.60
CA PHE A 125 15.99 -36.00 20.37
C PHE A 125 16.21 -34.50 20.58
N GLU A 126 15.72 -33.93 21.69
CA GLU A 126 16.00 -32.55 22.07
C GLU A 126 17.50 -32.29 22.21
N ARG A 127 18.23 -33.18 22.90
CA ARG A 127 19.68 -33.09 23.09
C ARG A 127 20.43 -33.13 21.75
N VAL A 128 20.00 -34.01 20.84
CA VAL A 128 20.57 -34.15 19.50
C VAL A 128 20.28 -32.91 18.64
N VAL A 129 19.04 -32.43 18.61
CA VAL A 129 18.67 -31.21 17.86
C VAL A 129 19.46 -30.01 18.39
N ARG A 130 19.56 -29.84 19.71
CA ARG A 130 20.36 -28.79 20.34
C ARG A 130 21.83 -28.90 19.98
N ALA A 131 22.41 -30.11 20.01
CA ALA A 131 23.80 -30.35 19.64
C ALA A 131 24.06 -30.08 18.16
N LEU A 132 23.15 -30.48 17.27
CA LEU A 132 23.23 -30.22 15.83
C LEU A 132 23.12 -28.72 15.52
N LEU A 133 22.16 -28.02 16.13
CA LEU A 133 22.03 -26.57 15.98
C LEU A 133 23.28 -25.85 16.50
N HIS A 134 23.80 -26.23 17.67
CA HIS A 134 24.99 -25.62 18.23
C HIS A 134 26.23 -25.86 17.36
N ARG A 135 26.40 -27.08 16.83
CA ARG A 135 27.46 -27.41 15.86
C ARG A 135 27.33 -26.60 14.58
N ARG A 136 26.11 -26.41 14.05
CA ARG A 136 25.87 -25.58 12.87
C ARG A 136 26.16 -24.11 13.14
N LEU A 137 25.75 -23.58 14.29
CA LEU A 137 26.09 -22.22 14.71
C LEU A 137 27.60 -22.01 14.79
N GLN A 138 28.31 -22.91 15.48
CA GLN A 138 29.78 -22.86 15.59
C GLN A 138 30.47 -22.96 14.23
N SER A 139 29.95 -23.78 13.31
CA SER A 139 30.49 -23.89 11.95
C SER A 139 30.32 -22.61 11.12
N LEU A 140 29.20 -21.89 11.31
CA LEU A 140 28.93 -20.62 10.63
C LEU A 140 29.74 -19.47 11.24
N GLU A 141 29.94 -19.46 12.55
CA GLU A 141 30.83 -18.50 13.23
C GLU A 141 32.30 -18.70 12.83
N ALA A 142 32.74 -19.96 12.69
CA ALA A 142 34.09 -20.30 12.24
C ALA A 142 34.34 -19.95 10.77
N ALA A 143 33.29 -19.91 9.94
CA ALA A 143 33.34 -19.48 8.55
C ALA A 143 33.43 -17.95 8.36
N GLY A 144 33.46 -17.17 9.45
CA GLY A 144 33.59 -15.70 9.40
C GLY A 144 32.27 -14.95 9.20
N GLU A 145 31.13 -15.63 9.07
CA GLU A 145 29.80 -15.02 8.93
C GLU A 145 29.14 -14.70 10.28
N LYS A 146 29.85 -14.05 11.21
CA LYS A 146 29.24 -13.63 12.49
C LYS A 146 28.05 -12.66 12.30
N GLU A 147 27.96 -12.00 11.15
CA GLU A 147 26.84 -11.14 10.75
C GLU A 147 25.90 -11.78 9.71
N GLY A 148 26.08 -13.07 9.40
CA GLY A 148 25.24 -13.81 8.47
C GLY A 148 23.80 -13.90 8.99
N TRP A 149 22.82 -13.56 8.14
CA TRP A 149 21.39 -13.61 8.48
C TRP A 149 20.96 -15.01 8.94
N LEU A 150 21.59 -16.05 8.38
CA LEU A 150 21.39 -17.44 8.78
C LEU A 150 21.82 -17.71 10.23
N CYS A 151 22.96 -17.13 10.66
CA CYS A 151 23.47 -17.32 12.01
C CYS A 151 22.53 -16.67 13.04
N LEU A 152 22.16 -15.39 12.82
CA LEU A 152 21.19 -14.67 13.64
C LEU A 152 19.81 -15.34 13.67
N ALA A 153 19.30 -15.80 12.52
CA ALA A 153 18.01 -16.50 12.46
C ALA A 153 18.05 -17.83 13.23
N LEU A 154 19.11 -18.64 13.06
CA LEU A 154 19.28 -19.92 13.74
C LEU A 154 19.47 -19.74 15.26
N GLU A 155 20.26 -18.76 15.68
CA GLU A 155 20.44 -18.41 17.09
C GLU A 155 19.11 -17.95 17.70
N THR A 156 18.25 -17.30 16.92
CA THR A 156 16.97 -16.85 17.46
C THR A 156 15.92 -17.97 17.49
N LEU A 157 15.99 -18.92 16.56
CA LEU A 157 15.02 -20.02 16.39
C LEU A 157 15.25 -21.22 17.33
N HIS A 158 16.46 -21.41 17.86
CA HIS A 158 16.77 -22.58 18.72
C HIS A 158 15.86 -22.70 19.96
N ARG A 159 15.58 -21.59 20.66
CA ARG A 159 14.77 -21.55 21.89
C ARG A 159 13.32 -21.96 21.65
N PRO A 160 12.57 -21.36 20.70
CA PRO A 160 11.21 -21.79 20.44
C PRO A 160 11.13 -23.21 19.87
N LEU A 161 12.11 -23.64 19.06
CA LEU A 161 12.17 -25.01 18.55
C LEU A 161 12.33 -26.04 19.70
N THR A 162 13.13 -25.71 20.71
CA THR A 162 13.30 -26.56 21.90
C THR A 162 11.98 -26.66 22.65
N LEU A 163 11.27 -25.55 22.85
CA LEU A 163 9.98 -25.53 23.54
C LEU A 163 8.92 -26.31 22.75
N PHE A 164 8.92 -26.22 21.42
CA PHE A 164 8.06 -27.02 20.54
C PHE A 164 8.24 -28.53 20.75
N ILE A 165 9.49 -28.99 20.74
CA ILE A 165 9.85 -30.40 20.94
C ILE A 165 9.41 -30.86 22.32
N TRP A 166 9.56 -30.04 23.35
CA TRP A 166 9.07 -30.37 24.69
C TRP A 166 7.55 -30.45 24.77
N VAL A 167 6.82 -29.47 24.22
CA VAL A 167 5.34 -29.43 24.26
C VAL A 167 4.74 -30.64 23.57
N TYR A 168 5.11 -30.90 22.32
CA TYR A 168 4.55 -32.02 21.56
C TYR A 168 5.18 -33.37 21.93
N GLY A 169 6.45 -33.39 22.33
CA GLY A 169 7.14 -34.60 22.77
C GLY A 169 6.58 -35.14 24.08
N VAL A 170 6.35 -34.27 25.07
CA VAL A 170 5.72 -34.68 26.34
C VAL A 170 4.28 -35.13 26.13
N TYR A 171 3.51 -34.42 25.30
CA TYR A 171 2.16 -34.84 24.92
C TYR A 171 2.15 -36.24 24.26
N GLY A 172 3.04 -36.46 23.27
CA GLY A 172 3.18 -37.75 22.59
C GLY A 172 3.63 -38.88 23.52
N ALA A 173 4.56 -38.59 24.45
CA ALA A 173 5.06 -39.58 25.39
C ALA A 173 4.04 -39.99 26.46
N LEU A 174 3.13 -39.08 26.85
CA LEU A 174 2.02 -39.34 27.76
C LEU A 174 0.81 -40.00 27.06
N SER A 175 0.78 -40.01 25.73
CA SER A 175 -0.33 -40.57 24.93
C SER A 175 -0.77 -42.00 25.31
N PRO A 176 0.14 -42.96 25.64
CA PRO A 176 -0.26 -44.32 26.01
C PRO A 176 -0.99 -44.41 27.36
N LEU A 177 -0.83 -43.41 28.24
CA LEU A 177 -1.49 -43.35 29.54
C LEU A 177 -2.93 -42.84 29.43
N PHE A 178 -3.24 -42.03 28.42
CA PHE A 178 -4.56 -41.44 28.25
C PHE A 178 -5.65 -42.47 27.94
N GLY A 179 -5.29 -43.61 27.35
CA GLY A 179 -6.24 -44.71 27.09
C GLY A 179 -6.79 -45.38 28.35
N HIS A 180 -6.13 -45.21 29.51
CA HIS A 180 -6.51 -45.86 30.76
C HIS A 180 -7.54 -45.08 31.58
N PHE A 181 -7.62 -43.76 31.39
CA PHE A 181 -8.55 -42.87 32.10
C PHE A 181 -9.89 -42.69 31.38
N GLN A 182 -10.31 -43.69 30.60
CA GLN A 182 -11.62 -43.71 29.95
C GLN A 182 -12.72 -43.79 31.01
N ALA A 183 -13.42 -42.68 31.22
CA ALA A 183 -14.64 -42.66 32.03
C ALA A 183 -15.74 -43.49 31.31
N PRO A 184 -16.69 -44.10 32.05
CA PRO A 184 -17.80 -44.87 31.47
C PRO A 184 -18.65 -44.11 30.43
N ASP A 185 -18.61 -42.78 30.44
CA ASP A 185 -19.28 -41.88 29.49
C ASP A 185 -18.53 -41.69 28.15
N GLY A 186 -17.39 -42.37 27.94
CA GLY A 186 -16.59 -42.26 26.71
C GLY A 186 -15.78 -40.96 26.57
N SER A 187 -15.86 -40.03 27.54
CA SER A 187 -15.07 -38.80 27.57
C SER A 187 -13.73 -38.99 28.29
N ASN A 188 -12.62 -38.86 27.55
CA ASN A 188 -11.28 -38.79 28.14
C ASN A 188 -10.96 -37.34 28.56
N LEU A 189 -11.37 -36.96 29.77
CA LEU A 189 -11.08 -35.63 30.32
C LEU A 189 -9.57 -35.34 30.32
N VAL A 190 -8.74 -36.33 30.66
CA VAL A 190 -7.27 -36.19 30.68
C VAL A 190 -6.70 -35.95 29.28
N HIS A 191 -7.18 -36.67 28.26
CA HIS A 191 -6.75 -36.46 26.87
C HIS A 191 -7.18 -35.09 26.35
N THR A 192 -8.41 -34.67 26.65
CA THR A 192 -8.96 -33.37 26.21
C THR A 192 -8.21 -32.19 26.84
N VAL A 193 -7.84 -32.30 28.12
CA VAL A 193 -7.03 -31.28 28.80
C VAL A 193 -5.60 -31.28 28.26
N ALA A 194 -5.00 -32.46 28.05
CA ALA A 194 -3.65 -32.58 27.52
C ALA A 194 -3.51 -32.08 26.08
N SER A 195 -4.48 -32.36 25.20
CA SER A 195 -4.50 -31.91 23.80
C SER A 195 -4.68 -30.40 23.72
N LYS A 196 -5.61 -29.81 24.48
CA LYS A 196 -5.75 -28.36 24.59
C LYS A 196 -4.48 -27.69 25.13
N ALA A 197 -3.83 -28.27 26.14
CA ALA A 197 -2.57 -27.74 26.66
C ALA A 197 -1.45 -27.78 25.61
N ALA A 198 -1.38 -28.84 24.81
CA ALA A 198 -0.44 -28.95 23.69
C ALA A 198 -0.72 -27.91 22.60
N ASP A 199 -2.00 -27.69 22.25
CA ASP A 199 -2.41 -26.69 21.26
C ASP A 199 -2.10 -25.24 21.72
N VAL A 200 -2.34 -24.93 23.00
CA VAL A 200 -1.96 -23.64 23.59
C VAL A 200 -0.44 -23.47 23.55
N GLY A 201 0.31 -24.51 23.96
CA GLY A 201 1.77 -24.51 23.91
C GLY A 201 2.30 -24.29 22.49
N GLY A 202 1.75 -24.99 21.48
CA GLY A 202 2.09 -24.83 20.08
C GLY A 202 1.77 -23.43 19.55
N THR A 203 0.63 -22.86 19.93
CA THR A 203 0.25 -21.48 19.56
C THR A 203 1.23 -20.46 20.14
N ILE A 204 1.61 -20.60 21.42
CA ILE A 204 2.61 -19.74 22.07
C ILE A 204 3.97 -19.85 21.38
N VAL A 205 4.40 -21.07 21.03
CA VAL A 205 5.63 -21.27 20.25
C VAL A 205 5.56 -20.53 18.93
N LEU A 206 4.47 -20.68 18.17
CA LEU A 206 4.32 -20.06 16.86
C LEU A 206 4.41 -18.53 16.96
N ILE A 207 3.70 -17.93 17.91
CA ILE A 207 3.74 -16.49 18.17
C ILE A 207 5.16 -16.07 18.57
N TRP A 208 5.84 -16.87 19.41
CA TRP A 208 7.20 -16.57 19.83
C TRP A 208 8.18 -16.61 18.65
N VAL A 209 8.05 -17.59 17.74
CA VAL A 209 8.83 -17.68 16.50
C VAL A 209 8.60 -16.43 15.64
N ILE A 210 7.35 -16.04 15.40
CA ILE A 210 7.01 -14.88 14.57
C ILE A 210 7.56 -13.59 15.22
N TYR A 211 7.35 -13.39 16.53
CA TYR A 211 7.84 -12.22 17.24
C TYR A 211 9.37 -12.11 17.19
N ARG A 212 10.07 -13.25 17.28
CA ARG A 212 11.53 -13.33 17.15
C ARG A 212 12.00 -13.05 15.73
N LEU A 213 11.29 -13.54 14.72
CA LEU A 213 11.60 -13.29 13.32
C LEU A 213 11.52 -11.78 13.01
N VAL A 214 10.51 -11.09 13.54
CA VAL A 214 10.42 -9.62 13.44
C VAL A 214 11.64 -8.94 14.07
N ALA A 215 12.10 -9.42 15.23
CA ALA A 215 13.30 -8.86 15.87
C ALA A 215 14.58 -9.06 15.04
N VAL A 216 14.70 -10.16 14.29
CA VAL A 216 15.83 -10.41 13.37
C VAL A 216 15.77 -9.43 12.19
N VAL A 217 14.59 -9.21 11.63
CA VAL A 217 14.38 -8.22 10.55
C VAL A 217 14.73 -6.81 11.05
N ASP A 218 14.28 -6.42 12.26
CA ASP A 218 14.61 -5.13 12.88
C ASP A 218 16.12 -4.91 13.02
N LEU A 219 16.85 -5.92 13.49
CA LEU A 219 18.31 -5.85 13.64
C LEU A 219 19.00 -5.66 12.29
N ARG A 220 18.50 -6.32 11.24
CA ARG A 220 19.06 -6.22 9.90
C ARG A 220 18.81 -4.86 9.26
N LEU A 221 17.59 -4.35 9.40
CA LEU A 221 17.25 -3.02 8.94
C LEU A 221 18.08 -1.95 9.66
N LYS A 222 18.33 -2.11 10.97
CA LYS A 222 19.21 -1.20 11.73
C LYS A 222 20.66 -1.25 11.30
N GLN A 223 21.22 -2.43 11.05
CA GLN A 223 22.60 -2.55 10.55
C GLN A 223 22.76 -1.92 9.16
N ARG A 224 21.75 -2.07 8.28
CA ARG A 224 21.77 -1.42 6.96
C ARG A 224 21.55 0.09 7.04
N ALA A 225 20.67 0.55 7.93
CA ALA A 225 20.45 1.98 8.17
C ALA A 225 21.72 2.66 8.70
N SER A 226 22.47 2.03 9.61
CA SER A 226 23.72 2.61 10.13
C SER A 226 24.86 2.74 9.11
N THR A 227 24.73 2.13 7.93
CA THR A 227 25.67 2.27 6.82
C THR A 227 25.26 3.35 5.81
N THR A 228 24.13 4.04 6.02
CA THR A 228 23.60 5.08 5.13
C THR A 228 23.45 6.38 5.93
N GLU A 229 23.90 7.52 5.41
CA GLU A 229 23.84 8.85 6.09
C GLU A 229 22.41 9.45 6.20
N SER A 230 21.38 8.61 6.16
CA SER A 230 19.98 9.00 6.07
C SER A 230 19.34 9.09 7.45
N THR A 231 19.07 10.32 7.91
CA THR A 231 18.33 10.58 9.17
C THR A 231 16.91 9.99 9.16
N ILE A 232 16.37 9.68 7.98
CA ILE A 232 15.02 9.12 7.81
C ILE A 232 15.01 7.63 8.19
N ASP A 233 16.04 6.88 7.83
CA ASP A 233 16.11 5.44 8.11
C ASP A 233 16.21 5.17 9.62
N ASP A 234 16.90 6.03 10.35
CA ASP A 234 17.05 5.96 11.81
C ASP A 234 15.71 6.14 12.57
N MET A 235 14.75 6.84 11.98
CA MET A 235 13.42 7.03 12.57
C MET A 235 12.40 6.01 12.08
N LEU A 236 12.39 5.69 10.77
CA LEU A 236 11.42 4.77 10.18
C LEU A 236 11.63 3.32 10.61
N VAL A 237 12.88 2.84 10.63
CA VAL A 237 13.21 1.46 10.97
C VAL A 237 12.69 1.06 12.37
N PRO A 238 12.97 1.80 13.46
CA PRO A 238 12.45 1.45 14.78
C PRO A 238 10.93 1.63 14.89
N LEU A 239 10.32 2.56 14.13
CA LEU A 239 8.87 2.76 14.13
C LEU A 239 8.15 1.56 13.52
N VAL A 240 8.58 1.12 12.33
CA VAL A 240 8.01 -0.06 11.64
C VAL A 240 8.19 -1.31 12.49
N GLY A 241 9.40 -1.53 13.03
CA GLY A 241 9.70 -2.68 13.87
C GLY A 241 8.89 -2.75 15.16
N ARG A 242 8.72 -1.62 15.84
CA ARG A 242 7.85 -1.53 17.04
C ARG A 242 6.40 -1.78 16.68
N SER A 243 5.90 -1.19 15.59
CA SER A 243 4.51 -1.34 15.14
C SER A 243 4.21 -2.80 14.79
N LEU A 244 5.11 -3.47 14.05
CA LEU A 244 4.95 -4.87 13.69
C LEU A 244 5.00 -5.79 14.92
N ARG A 245 5.85 -5.50 15.91
CA ARG A 245 5.88 -6.25 17.17
C ARG A 245 4.61 -6.08 17.99
N ILE A 246 4.07 -4.87 18.07
CA ILE A 246 2.79 -4.61 18.74
C ILE A 246 1.67 -5.37 18.02
N PHE A 247 1.65 -5.34 16.69
CA PHE A 247 0.67 -6.07 15.89
C PHE A 247 0.74 -7.58 16.11
N VAL A 248 1.93 -8.18 16.03
CA VAL A 248 2.13 -9.62 16.30
C VAL A 248 1.73 -9.98 17.73
N ALA A 249 2.04 -9.13 18.71
CA ALA A 249 1.64 -9.36 20.10
C ALA A 249 0.11 -9.30 20.28
N ALA A 250 -0.56 -8.34 19.63
CA ALA A 250 -2.02 -8.20 19.69
C ALA A 250 -2.73 -9.40 19.05
N VAL A 251 -2.32 -9.79 17.84
CA VAL A 251 -2.86 -10.98 17.14
C VAL A 251 -2.57 -12.24 17.95
N GLY A 252 -1.35 -12.39 18.45
CA GLY A 252 -0.96 -13.53 19.27
C GLY A 252 -1.77 -13.66 20.56
N ALA A 253 -2.06 -12.55 21.23
CA ALA A 253 -2.90 -12.56 22.43
C ALA A 253 -4.32 -13.06 22.12
N ILE A 254 -4.89 -12.66 20.98
CA ILE A 254 -6.21 -13.11 20.52
C ILE A 254 -6.20 -14.61 20.21
N MET A 255 -5.18 -15.10 19.52
CA MET A 255 -5.05 -16.54 19.22
C MET A 255 -4.92 -17.38 20.50
N VAL A 256 -4.15 -16.93 21.48
CA VAL A 256 -4.02 -17.65 22.77
C VAL A 256 -5.35 -17.66 23.52
N LEU A 257 -6.07 -16.54 23.54
CA LEU A 257 -7.39 -16.44 24.17
C LEU A 257 -8.39 -17.42 23.55
N GLN A 258 -8.37 -17.56 22.22
CA GLN A 258 -9.19 -18.53 21.48
C GLN A 258 -8.91 -19.96 21.96
N THR A 259 -7.63 -20.36 21.97
CA THR A 259 -7.26 -21.73 22.31
C THR A 259 -7.59 -22.07 23.77
N LEU A 260 -7.52 -21.08 24.68
CA LEU A 260 -7.84 -21.27 26.10
C LEU A 260 -9.35 -21.34 26.36
N THR A 261 -10.12 -20.40 25.81
CA THR A 261 -11.53 -20.22 26.17
C THR A 261 -12.48 -20.92 25.21
N GLY A 262 -12.02 -21.28 24.01
CA GLY A 262 -12.86 -21.79 22.93
C GLY A 262 -13.84 -20.73 22.39
N ILE A 263 -13.69 -19.46 22.77
CA ILE A 263 -14.49 -18.36 22.26
C ILE A 263 -14.18 -18.20 20.78
N ASP A 264 -15.23 -18.06 19.97
CA ASP A 264 -15.07 -17.71 18.57
C ASP A 264 -14.42 -16.33 18.44
N VAL A 265 -13.25 -16.28 17.81
CA VAL A 265 -12.54 -15.02 17.53
C VAL A 265 -13.08 -14.33 16.29
N GLY A 266 -14.00 -14.94 15.53
CA GLY A 266 -14.64 -14.33 14.37
C GLY A 266 -15.08 -12.89 14.60
N PRO A 267 -15.84 -12.59 15.67
CA PRO A 267 -16.24 -11.23 16.02
C PRO A 267 -15.07 -10.28 16.35
N LEU A 268 -14.03 -10.76 17.05
CA LEU A 268 -12.84 -9.96 17.37
C LEU A 268 -12.04 -9.64 16.10
N ILE A 269 -11.83 -10.63 15.24
CA ILE A 269 -11.15 -10.46 13.94
C ILE A 269 -11.97 -9.54 13.04
N ALA A 270 -13.30 -9.68 13.00
CA ALA A 270 -14.18 -8.79 12.25
C ALA A 270 -14.07 -7.34 12.74
N SER A 271 -14.04 -7.12 14.06
CA SER A 271 -13.86 -5.78 14.64
C SER A 271 -12.48 -5.18 14.33
N LEU A 272 -11.41 -6.00 14.36
CA LEU A 272 -10.08 -5.60 13.92
C LEU A 272 -10.02 -5.30 12.43
N GLY A 273 -10.78 -6.02 11.60
CA GLY A 273 -10.92 -5.76 10.18
C GLY A 273 -11.51 -4.38 9.90
N ILE A 274 -12.59 -4.02 10.60
CA ILE A 274 -13.22 -2.69 10.51
C ILE A 274 -12.25 -1.60 11.01
N GLY A 275 -11.59 -1.82 12.15
CA GLY A 275 -10.56 -0.90 12.66
C GLY A 275 -9.37 -0.73 11.72
N GLY A 276 -8.94 -1.82 11.08
CA GLY A 276 -7.89 -1.83 10.07
C GLY A 276 -8.28 -1.07 8.81
N LEU A 277 -9.52 -1.20 8.35
CA LEU A 277 -10.05 -0.44 7.23
C LEU A 277 -10.06 1.07 7.53
N ALA A 278 -10.49 1.48 8.72
CA ALA A 278 -10.45 2.88 9.13
C ALA A 278 -9.02 3.43 9.13
N LEU A 279 -8.06 2.66 9.64
CA LEU A 279 -6.64 3.03 9.61
C LEU A 279 -6.10 3.11 8.17
N ALA A 280 -6.48 2.18 7.29
CA ALA A 280 -6.07 2.18 5.89
C ALA A 280 -6.61 3.40 5.13
N LEU A 281 -7.86 3.78 5.38
CA LEU A 281 -8.46 4.99 4.82
C LEU A 281 -7.74 6.25 5.31
N ALA A 282 -7.37 6.31 6.59
CA ALA A 282 -6.59 7.42 7.14
C ALA A 282 -5.17 7.49 6.55
N ALA A 283 -4.53 6.35 6.27
CA ALA A 283 -3.19 6.27 5.70
C ALA A 283 -3.15 6.44 4.17
N LYS A 284 -4.30 6.45 3.49
CA LYS A 284 -4.42 6.45 2.03
C LYS A 284 -3.55 7.52 1.36
N GLU A 285 -3.59 8.77 1.85
CA GLU A 285 -2.83 9.88 1.27
C GLU A 285 -1.31 9.70 1.43
N SER A 286 -0.84 9.17 2.56
CA SER A 286 0.59 8.90 2.75
C SER A 286 1.08 7.81 1.81
N VAL A 287 0.30 6.74 1.65
CA VAL A 287 0.62 5.64 0.73
C VAL A 287 0.59 6.10 -0.72
N ALA A 288 -0.39 6.91 -1.11
CA ALA A 288 -0.49 7.44 -2.47
C ALA A 288 0.70 8.35 -2.83
N ASN A 289 1.13 9.23 -1.92
CA ASN A 289 2.32 10.05 -2.14
C ASN A 289 3.62 9.22 -2.22
N PHE A 290 3.72 8.13 -1.44
CA PHE A 290 4.85 7.21 -1.53
C PHE A 290 4.93 6.54 -2.90
N PHE A 291 3.81 6.00 -3.41
CA PHE A 291 3.76 5.46 -4.76
C PHE A 291 4.03 6.52 -5.81
N GLY A 292 3.57 7.77 -5.59
CA GLY A 292 3.91 8.90 -6.46
C GLY A 292 5.42 9.13 -6.58
N THR A 293 6.16 9.07 -5.46
CA THR A 293 7.63 9.16 -5.48
C THR A 293 8.27 8.03 -6.30
N LEU A 294 7.78 6.80 -6.14
CA LEU A 294 8.29 5.64 -6.87
C LEU A 294 8.04 5.79 -8.37
N THR A 295 6.85 6.21 -8.78
CA THR A 295 6.51 6.46 -10.18
C THR A 295 7.41 7.55 -10.79
N ILE A 296 7.62 8.67 -10.09
CA ILE A 296 8.54 9.73 -10.55
C ILE A 296 9.97 9.18 -10.74
N LEU A 297 10.42 8.31 -9.84
CA LEU A 297 11.78 7.73 -9.90
C LEU A 297 11.94 6.72 -11.05
N PHE A 298 10.92 5.91 -11.31
CA PHE A 298 10.95 4.89 -12.37
C PHE A 298 10.72 5.47 -13.76
N ASP A 299 9.68 6.30 -13.92
CA ASP A 299 9.29 6.83 -15.22
C ASP A 299 10.10 8.07 -15.62
N LYS A 300 10.69 8.76 -14.63
CA LYS A 300 11.52 9.97 -14.81
C LYS A 300 10.92 10.99 -15.80
N PRO A 301 9.63 11.41 -15.63
CA PRO A 301 9.01 12.39 -16.51
C PRO A 301 9.79 13.72 -16.53
N PHE A 302 10.44 14.04 -15.42
CA PHE A 302 11.36 15.16 -15.26
C PHE A 302 12.53 14.79 -14.35
N GLN A 303 13.56 15.62 -14.35
CA GLN A 303 14.73 15.52 -13.47
C GLN A 303 14.87 16.77 -12.59
N VAL A 304 15.61 16.64 -11.49
CA VAL A 304 15.98 17.78 -10.66
C VAL A 304 16.81 18.76 -11.49
N GLY A 305 16.43 20.03 -11.47
CA GLY A 305 17.00 21.10 -12.29
C GLY A 305 16.22 21.40 -13.57
N GLU A 306 15.24 20.57 -13.96
CA GLU A 306 14.39 20.86 -15.11
C GLU A 306 13.23 21.78 -14.72
N ARG A 307 12.82 22.65 -15.67
CA ARG A 307 11.62 23.50 -15.53
C ARG A 307 10.39 22.70 -15.97
N ILE A 308 9.40 22.64 -15.10
CA ILE A 308 8.13 21.96 -15.36
C ILE A 308 6.95 22.88 -15.05
N LEU A 309 5.85 22.67 -15.75
CA LEU A 309 4.54 23.22 -15.44
C LEU A 309 3.64 22.08 -14.96
N VAL A 310 3.18 22.17 -13.71
CA VAL A 310 2.29 21.17 -13.08
C VAL A 310 1.33 21.85 -12.11
N ASP A 311 0.04 21.48 -12.17
CA ASP A 311 -1.02 22.04 -11.32
C ASP A 311 -1.05 23.59 -11.33
N GLY A 312 -0.76 24.20 -12.50
CA GLY A 312 -0.69 25.66 -12.68
C GLY A 312 0.60 26.32 -12.16
N TYR A 313 1.51 25.57 -11.55
CA TYR A 313 2.81 26.09 -11.07
C TYR A 313 3.89 25.88 -12.12
N ASP A 314 4.50 26.99 -12.56
CA ASP A 314 5.63 27.00 -13.49
C ASP A 314 6.93 27.29 -12.75
N GLY A 315 7.84 26.32 -12.71
CA GLY A 315 9.09 26.45 -11.96
C GLY A 315 10.10 25.34 -12.19
N VAL A 316 11.29 25.53 -11.63
CA VAL A 316 12.40 24.57 -11.67
C VAL A 316 12.31 23.61 -10.50
N VAL A 317 12.47 22.31 -10.76
CA VAL A 317 12.47 21.27 -9.72
C VAL A 317 13.76 21.36 -8.92
N GLU A 318 13.68 21.64 -7.62
CA GLU A 318 14.85 21.67 -6.72
C GLU A 318 15.13 20.34 -6.06
N SER A 319 14.09 19.62 -5.66
CA SER A 319 14.21 18.31 -5.02
C SER A 319 12.91 17.53 -5.09
N VAL A 320 13.03 16.20 -5.14
CA VAL A 320 11.92 15.26 -5.00
C VAL A 320 12.02 14.66 -3.60
N GLY A 321 11.10 15.02 -2.71
CA GLY A 321 11.00 14.46 -1.37
C GLY A 321 10.11 13.22 -1.32
N PHE A 322 9.99 12.61 -0.14
CA PHE A 322 9.18 11.39 0.07
C PHE A 322 7.67 11.60 -0.13
N ARG A 323 7.15 12.79 0.20
CA ARG A 323 5.72 13.14 0.09
C ARG A 323 5.43 14.20 -0.97
N SER A 324 6.39 15.07 -1.26
CA SER A 324 6.20 16.23 -2.13
C SER A 324 7.46 16.58 -2.91
N ILE A 325 7.27 17.13 -4.10
CA ILE A 325 8.33 17.81 -4.86
C ILE A 325 8.43 19.27 -4.42
N ARG A 326 9.62 19.85 -4.52
CA ARG A 326 9.86 21.27 -4.30
C ARG A 326 10.17 21.95 -5.64
N LEU A 327 9.34 22.91 -6.00
CA LEU A 327 9.42 23.69 -7.23
C LEU A 327 9.76 25.14 -6.88
N ARG A 328 10.81 25.70 -7.48
CA ARG A 328 11.05 27.14 -7.43
C ARG A 328 10.41 27.80 -8.64
N THR A 329 9.35 28.56 -8.40
CA THR A 329 8.67 29.32 -9.46
C THR A 329 9.60 30.36 -10.06
N LEU A 330 9.28 30.83 -11.27
CA LEU A 330 10.04 31.92 -11.92
C LEU A 330 10.03 33.24 -11.13
N THR A 331 9.06 33.41 -10.23
CA THR A 331 8.97 34.56 -9.31
C THR A 331 9.84 34.39 -8.05
N GLY A 332 10.49 33.23 -7.87
CA GLY A 332 11.38 32.93 -6.75
C GLY A 332 10.75 32.16 -5.58
N HIS A 333 9.42 32.00 -5.55
CA HIS A 333 8.73 31.26 -4.50
C HIS A 333 9.00 29.76 -4.56
N LEU A 334 9.17 29.12 -3.40
CA LEU A 334 9.30 27.67 -3.27
C LEU A 334 7.93 27.04 -2.97
N VAL A 335 7.42 26.28 -3.92
CA VAL A 335 6.12 25.60 -3.85
C VAL A 335 6.34 24.10 -3.61
N ALA A 336 5.63 23.55 -2.63
CA ALA A 336 5.64 22.13 -2.34
C ALA A 336 4.38 21.48 -2.92
N VAL A 337 4.53 20.59 -3.91
CA VAL A 337 3.41 19.90 -4.55
C VAL A 337 3.42 18.43 -4.13
N PRO A 338 2.32 17.87 -3.60
CA PRO A 338 2.22 16.45 -3.25
C PRO A 338 2.54 15.55 -4.44
N ASN A 339 3.33 14.49 -4.21
CA ASN A 339 3.77 13.58 -5.27
C ASN A 339 2.59 12.87 -5.95
N GLU A 340 1.54 12.54 -5.20
CA GLU A 340 0.30 11.97 -5.76
C GLU A 340 -0.33 12.92 -6.80
N LYS A 341 -0.39 14.22 -6.51
CA LYS A 341 -0.95 15.20 -7.45
C LYS A 341 -0.12 15.34 -8.72
N VAL A 342 1.20 15.31 -8.59
CA VAL A 342 2.12 15.42 -9.72
C VAL A 342 1.95 14.25 -10.68
N VAL A 343 1.87 13.03 -10.16
CA VAL A 343 1.71 11.82 -10.99
C VAL A 343 0.32 11.73 -11.61
N ASN A 344 -0.70 12.25 -10.94
CA ASN A 344 -2.08 12.23 -11.43
C ASN A 344 -2.44 13.43 -12.34
N SER A 345 -1.51 14.38 -12.55
CA SER A 345 -1.74 15.55 -13.40
C SER A 345 -0.89 15.49 -14.67
N PRO A 346 -1.33 16.11 -15.78
CA PRO A 346 -0.46 16.30 -16.92
C PRO A 346 0.72 17.19 -16.51
N ILE A 347 1.93 16.76 -16.88
CA ILE A 347 3.18 17.49 -16.62
C ILE A 347 3.71 17.98 -17.96
N GLU A 348 3.88 19.29 -18.10
CA GLU A 348 4.58 19.87 -19.24
C GLU A 348 6.05 20.11 -18.86
N ASN A 349 6.96 19.36 -19.48
CA ASN A 349 8.40 19.50 -19.24
C ASN A 349 8.99 20.55 -20.20
N VAL A 350 9.04 21.79 -19.73
CA VAL A 350 9.61 22.93 -20.47
C VAL A 350 11.12 22.76 -20.66
N GLY A 351 11.81 22.09 -19.73
CA GLY A 351 13.25 21.82 -19.81
C GLY A 351 13.65 20.88 -20.96
N LYS A 352 12.78 19.95 -21.35
CA LYS A 352 13.03 18.98 -22.42
C LYS A 352 12.48 19.39 -23.79
N ARG A 353 11.90 20.59 -23.93
CA ARG A 353 11.35 21.03 -25.23
C ARG A 353 12.49 21.17 -26.27
N PRO A 354 12.33 20.69 -27.51
CA PRO A 354 13.38 20.79 -28.53
C PRO A 354 13.54 22.20 -29.13
N HIS A 355 12.47 23.00 -29.09
CA HIS A 355 12.43 24.34 -29.69
C HIS A 355 11.40 25.23 -29.03
N ILE A 356 11.49 26.53 -29.33
CA ILE A 356 10.49 27.53 -28.96
C ILE A 356 9.69 27.88 -30.21
N ARG A 357 8.37 27.72 -30.15
CA ARG A 357 7.47 28.13 -31.23
C ARG A 357 7.03 29.57 -31.02
N TRP A 358 7.38 30.45 -31.95
CA TRP A 358 6.81 31.78 -32.07
C TRP A 358 5.53 31.69 -32.90
N LEU A 359 4.39 32.00 -32.29
CA LEU A 359 3.10 32.12 -32.95
C LEU A 359 2.59 33.53 -32.70
N THR A 360 2.53 34.36 -33.74
CA THR A 360 2.05 35.74 -33.63
C THR A 360 1.22 36.13 -34.85
N ASN A 361 0.48 37.23 -34.71
CA ASN A 361 -0.27 37.86 -35.77
C ASN A 361 0.26 39.28 -35.99
N ILE A 362 0.46 39.64 -37.26
CA ILE A 362 0.67 41.01 -37.70
C ILE A 362 -0.59 41.47 -38.41
N THR A 363 -1.06 42.66 -38.05
CA THR A 363 -2.33 43.19 -38.54
C THR A 363 -2.11 44.41 -39.41
N LEU A 364 -2.63 44.38 -40.63
CA LEU A 364 -2.57 45.48 -41.61
C LEU A 364 -3.92 46.20 -41.69
N THR A 365 -3.91 47.45 -42.13
CA THR A 365 -5.13 48.25 -42.30
C THR A 365 -5.97 47.76 -43.48
N TYR A 366 -7.29 48.02 -43.44
CA TYR A 366 -8.24 47.55 -44.47
C TYR A 366 -8.15 48.28 -45.81
N ASP A 367 -7.53 49.46 -45.83
CA ASP A 367 -7.20 50.22 -47.03
C ASP A 367 -5.94 49.70 -47.74
N THR A 368 -5.24 48.72 -47.16
CA THR A 368 -4.13 48.04 -47.84
C THR A 368 -4.66 47.22 -49.03
N PRO A 369 -4.23 47.51 -50.27
CA PRO A 369 -4.67 46.76 -51.44
C PRO A 369 -4.12 45.32 -51.44
N PRO A 370 -4.80 44.36 -52.10
CA PRO A 370 -4.42 42.95 -52.08
C PRO A 370 -2.97 42.68 -52.48
N GLU A 371 -2.45 43.41 -53.47
CA GLU A 371 -1.08 43.26 -53.96
C GLU A 371 -0.05 43.61 -52.87
N LYS A 372 -0.35 44.61 -52.03
CA LYS A 372 0.49 44.97 -50.88
C LYS A 372 0.39 43.94 -49.76
N VAL A 373 -0.77 43.30 -49.58
CA VAL A 373 -0.92 42.20 -48.59
C VAL A 373 -0.07 40.99 -49.00
N GLU A 374 -0.11 40.61 -50.28
CA GLU A 374 0.75 39.56 -50.83
C GLU A 374 2.23 39.92 -50.65
N ARG A 375 2.59 41.16 -50.95
CA ARG A 375 3.94 41.68 -50.77
C ARG A 375 4.39 41.63 -49.30
N ALA A 376 3.53 42.00 -48.35
CA ALA A 376 3.82 41.90 -46.93
C ALA A 376 4.13 40.45 -46.50
N VAL A 377 3.33 39.50 -46.96
CA VAL A 377 3.55 38.06 -46.69
C VAL A 377 4.89 37.60 -47.23
N GLU A 378 5.25 38.02 -48.45
CA GLU A 378 6.53 37.68 -49.07
C GLU A 378 7.72 38.29 -48.31
N ILE A 379 7.66 39.57 -47.95
CA ILE A 379 8.70 40.25 -47.16
C ILE A 379 8.95 39.52 -45.84
N ILE A 380 7.87 39.22 -45.10
CA ILE A 380 7.98 38.52 -43.81
C ILE A 380 8.56 37.12 -44.03
N ARG A 381 8.18 36.43 -45.11
CA ARG A 381 8.75 35.12 -45.45
C ARG A 381 10.25 35.22 -45.72
N THR A 382 10.70 36.18 -46.52
CA THR A 382 12.12 36.40 -46.82
C THR A 382 12.93 36.75 -45.57
N ILE A 383 12.38 37.56 -44.65
CA ILE A 383 13.07 37.88 -43.38
C ILE A 383 13.23 36.63 -42.50
N LEU A 384 12.26 35.71 -42.54
CA LEU A 384 12.29 34.47 -41.77
C LEU A 384 13.05 33.35 -42.49
N GLU A 385 13.29 33.45 -43.80
CA GLU A 385 14.09 32.48 -44.53
C GLU A 385 15.53 32.45 -43.97
N ASN A 386 15.98 31.26 -43.59
CA ASN A 386 17.31 31.04 -43.01
C ASN A 386 17.62 31.91 -41.78
N HIS A 387 16.60 32.22 -40.98
CA HIS A 387 16.81 32.96 -39.74
C HIS A 387 17.73 32.19 -38.78
N GLU A 388 18.43 32.93 -37.91
CA GLU A 388 19.27 32.35 -36.87
C GLU A 388 18.46 31.36 -36.01
N GLY A 389 18.96 30.14 -35.83
CA GLY A 389 18.27 29.10 -35.06
C GLY A 389 17.14 28.36 -35.79
N MET A 390 17.01 28.52 -37.11
CA MET A 390 16.09 27.73 -37.93
C MET A 390 16.56 26.26 -38.05
N HIS A 391 15.62 25.33 -37.93
CA HIS A 391 15.86 23.90 -38.24
C HIS A 391 15.19 23.54 -39.59
N PRO A 392 15.86 22.81 -40.50
CA PRO A 392 15.32 22.49 -41.83
C PRO A 392 13.95 21.80 -41.81
N ASP A 393 13.72 20.90 -40.84
CA ASP A 393 12.46 20.16 -40.69
C ASP A 393 11.27 21.05 -40.25
N PHE A 394 11.53 22.24 -39.72
CA PHE A 394 10.52 23.17 -39.20
C PHE A 394 10.61 24.54 -39.88
N PRO A 395 10.28 24.64 -41.19
CA PRO A 395 10.35 25.90 -41.90
C PRO A 395 9.29 26.89 -41.38
N PRO A 396 9.61 28.20 -41.38
CA PRO A 396 8.66 29.24 -41.00
C PRO A 396 7.46 29.25 -41.95
N ARG A 397 6.30 29.61 -41.41
CA ARG A 397 5.03 29.66 -42.13
C ARG A 397 4.42 31.04 -41.95
N VAL A 398 4.11 31.70 -43.06
CA VAL A 398 3.52 33.03 -43.09
C VAL A 398 2.35 33.00 -44.05
N TYR A 399 1.17 33.32 -43.54
CA TYR A 399 -0.07 33.30 -44.30
C TYR A 399 -0.96 34.48 -43.94
N PHE A 400 -1.55 35.12 -44.94
CA PHE A 400 -2.76 35.90 -44.74
C PHE A 400 -3.90 34.92 -44.44
N ASN A 401 -4.38 34.88 -43.19
CA ASN A 401 -5.26 33.81 -42.72
C ASN A 401 -6.67 34.29 -42.34
N GLY A 402 -6.94 35.59 -42.37
CA GLY A 402 -8.27 36.09 -42.01
C GLY A 402 -8.43 37.60 -42.03
N PHE A 403 -9.70 37.99 -41.90
CA PHE A 403 -10.18 39.36 -41.77
C PHE A 403 -10.70 39.53 -40.33
N ASN A 404 -10.06 40.39 -39.53
CA ASN A 404 -10.46 40.71 -38.16
C ASN A 404 -11.34 41.97 -38.14
N ASP A 405 -12.01 42.27 -37.02
CA ASP A 405 -12.95 43.40 -36.88
C ASP A 405 -12.44 44.77 -37.39
N TRP A 406 -11.13 45.03 -37.29
CA TRP A 406 -10.48 46.28 -37.71
C TRP A 406 -9.17 46.07 -38.47
N SER A 407 -8.86 44.84 -38.93
CA SER A 407 -7.60 44.57 -39.60
C SER A 407 -7.56 43.35 -40.51
N LEU A 408 -6.63 43.36 -41.46
CA LEU A 408 -6.21 42.20 -42.25
C LEU A 408 -5.14 41.42 -41.48
N ASN A 409 -5.35 40.11 -41.26
CA ASN A 409 -4.49 39.31 -40.38
C ASN A 409 -3.46 38.47 -41.14
N ILE A 410 -2.19 38.70 -40.85
CA ILE A 410 -1.07 37.86 -41.29
C ILE A 410 -0.57 37.05 -40.10
N MET A 411 -0.76 35.74 -40.16
CA MET A 411 -0.30 34.81 -39.14
C MET A 411 1.13 34.33 -39.44
N ILE A 412 1.99 34.40 -38.43
CA ILE A 412 3.39 33.99 -38.46
C ILE A 412 3.58 32.83 -37.49
N ILE A 413 4.16 31.73 -38.00
CA ILE A 413 4.59 30.59 -37.21
C ILE A 413 6.06 30.29 -37.52
N ALA A 414 6.92 30.44 -36.52
CA ALA A 414 8.35 30.16 -36.65
C ALA A 414 8.86 29.37 -35.44
N TRP A 415 9.98 28.65 -35.60
CA TRP A 415 10.56 27.80 -34.58
C TRP A 415 12.03 28.16 -34.36
N TYR A 416 12.43 28.34 -33.10
CA TYR A 416 13.79 28.70 -32.72
C TYR A 416 14.49 27.55 -31.99
N HIS A 417 15.70 27.22 -32.43
CA HIS A 417 16.59 26.18 -31.91
C HIS A 417 17.99 26.78 -31.69
N PRO A 418 18.73 26.42 -30.61
CA PRO A 418 18.29 25.63 -29.46
C PRO A 418 17.22 26.38 -28.63
N PRO A 419 16.52 25.70 -27.72
CA PRO A 419 15.40 26.26 -26.95
C PRO A 419 15.82 27.22 -25.82
N ASN A 420 16.89 27.99 -26.02
CA ASN A 420 17.31 29.04 -25.10
C ASN A 420 16.33 30.20 -25.18
N TYR A 421 15.71 30.55 -24.04
CA TYR A 421 14.70 31.58 -23.99
C TYR A 421 15.25 32.98 -24.27
N TRP A 422 16.46 33.31 -23.80
CA TRP A 422 17.01 34.65 -23.95
C TRP A 422 17.52 34.92 -25.36
N ASP A 423 18.21 33.95 -25.96
CA ASP A 423 18.64 34.03 -27.36
C ASP A 423 17.42 34.13 -28.30
N TYR A 424 16.36 33.37 -28.01
CA TYR A 424 15.08 33.48 -28.69
C TYR A 424 14.46 34.89 -28.59
N GLN A 425 14.52 35.54 -27.42
CA GLN A 425 14.01 36.90 -27.25
C GLN A 425 14.83 37.93 -28.04
N GLU A 426 16.15 37.77 -28.10
CA GLU A 426 17.02 38.65 -28.88
C GLU A 426 16.74 38.50 -30.40
N TRP A 427 16.62 37.27 -30.87
CA TRP A 427 16.21 36.97 -32.24
C TRP A 427 14.84 37.58 -32.54
N LEU A 428 13.86 37.36 -31.66
CA LEU A 428 12.50 37.89 -31.80
C LEU A 428 12.50 39.41 -31.92
N GLN A 429 13.28 40.12 -31.09
CA GLN A 429 13.43 41.57 -31.16
C GLN A 429 13.99 42.01 -32.52
N LYS A 430 15.09 41.38 -32.99
CA LYS A 430 15.71 41.69 -34.29
C LYS A 430 14.73 41.48 -35.44
N THR A 431 14.03 40.35 -35.44
CA THR A 431 13.04 39.99 -36.47
C THR A 431 11.86 40.94 -36.49
N CYS A 432 11.27 41.27 -35.34
CA CYS A 432 10.17 42.24 -35.26
C CYS A 432 10.59 43.61 -35.82
N LEU A 433 11.78 44.12 -35.45
CA LEU A 433 12.29 45.39 -35.95
C LEU A 433 12.59 45.35 -37.45
N ALA A 434 13.07 44.22 -37.99
CA ALA A 434 13.30 44.04 -39.42
C ALA A 434 11.98 44.06 -40.20
N ILE A 435 10.95 43.37 -39.70
CA ILE A 435 9.61 43.37 -40.31
C ILE A 435 9.02 44.78 -40.30
N MET A 436 9.12 45.50 -39.17
CA MET A 436 8.62 46.87 -39.08
C MET A 436 9.25 47.80 -40.13
N ARG A 437 10.57 47.75 -40.29
CA ARG A 437 11.28 48.58 -41.28
C ARG A 437 10.92 48.20 -42.72
N ALA A 438 10.88 46.91 -43.03
CA ALA A 438 10.61 46.45 -44.39
C ALA A 438 9.16 46.71 -44.84
N LEU A 439 8.19 46.68 -43.93
CA LEU A 439 6.80 47.05 -44.25
C LEU A 439 6.64 48.57 -44.40
N ASP A 440 7.35 49.36 -43.61
CA ASP A 440 7.35 50.83 -43.70
C ASP A 440 7.94 51.32 -45.03
N GLU A 441 9.03 50.70 -45.50
CA GLU A 441 9.65 50.99 -46.81
C GLU A 441 8.69 50.79 -48.00
N GLU A 442 7.73 49.88 -47.89
CA GLU A 442 6.71 49.60 -48.92
C GLU A 442 5.39 50.38 -48.69
N GLY A 443 5.38 51.24 -47.67
CA GLY A 443 4.22 52.04 -47.25
C GLY A 443 3.04 51.16 -46.86
N ILE A 444 3.29 50.12 -46.08
CA ILE A 444 2.28 49.20 -45.54
C ILE A 444 2.06 49.54 -44.07
N GLU A 445 0.86 50.00 -43.74
CA GLU A 445 0.54 50.49 -42.41
C GLU A 445 0.02 49.37 -41.48
N PHE A 446 0.44 49.44 -40.21
CA PHE A 446 -0.08 48.55 -39.18
C PHE A 446 -1.45 49.03 -38.71
N ALA A 447 -2.40 48.10 -38.60
CA ALA A 447 -3.71 48.41 -38.07
C ALA A 447 -3.67 48.69 -36.56
N PHE A 448 -4.37 49.75 -36.19
CA PHE A 448 -4.76 50.04 -34.81
C PHE A 448 -6.28 49.84 -34.66
N PRO A 449 -6.79 49.61 -33.44
CA PRO A 449 -8.23 49.53 -33.22
C PRO A 449 -8.93 50.80 -33.70
N THR A 450 -9.69 50.68 -34.79
CA THR A 450 -10.43 51.78 -35.42
C THR A 450 -11.92 51.63 -35.18
N ARG A 451 -12.62 52.76 -35.07
CA ARG A 451 -14.07 52.80 -34.98
C ARG A 451 -14.60 53.88 -35.91
N THR A 452 -15.62 53.54 -36.69
CA THR A 452 -16.39 54.53 -37.44
C THR A 452 -17.43 55.14 -36.52
N LEU A 453 -17.33 56.45 -36.24
CA LEU A 453 -18.29 57.21 -35.46
C LEU A 453 -19.25 57.94 -36.40
N TYR A 454 -20.55 57.64 -36.30
CA TYR A 454 -21.60 58.43 -36.97
C TYR A 454 -22.04 59.56 -36.06
N LEU A 455 -21.81 60.80 -36.48
CA LEU A 455 -22.30 61.99 -35.79
C LEU A 455 -23.75 62.23 -36.17
N ALA A 456 -24.57 62.69 -35.21
CA ALA A 456 -26.03 62.84 -35.35
C ALA A 456 -26.51 63.81 -36.45
N ASN A 457 -25.59 64.46 -37.17
CA ASN A 457 -25.87 65.45 -38.21
C ASN A 457 -25.06 65.22 -39.50
N ASP A 458 -24.66 63.97 -39.80
CA ASP A 458 -24.03 63.61 -41.07
C ASP A 458 -25.09 63.55 -42.18
N ASP A 459 -25.05 64.50 -43.13
CA ASP A 459 -25.97 64.58 -44.28
C ASP A 459 -25.96 63.30 -45.14
N ARG A 460 -24.87 62.51 -45.12
CA ARG A 460 -24.76 61.25 -45.87
C ARG A 460 -25.32 60.05 -45.10
N ARG A 461 -25.48 60.14 -43.77
CA ARG A 461 -25.91 59.03 -42.90
C ARG A 461 -26.74 59.55 -41.72
N GLN A 462 -27.93 60.08 -42.02
CA GLN A 462 -28.84 60.62 -41.00
C GLN A 462 -29.29 59.54 -40.00
N LEU A 463 -29.03 59.78 -38.72
CA LEU A 463 -29.48 58.95 -37.61
C LEU A 463 -30.97 59.22 -37.32
N LYS A 464 -31.85 58.30 -37.75
CA LYS A 464 -33.27 58.31 -37.33
C LYS A 464 -33.39 57.81 -35.89
N LEU A 465 -33.42 58.72 -34.94
CA LEU A 465 -33.70 58.41 -33.53
C LEU A 465 -35.22 58.33 -33.32
N GLN A 466 -35.74 57.13 -33.09
CA GLN A 466 -37.14 56.95 -32.68
C GLN A 466 -37.21 56.86 -31.15
N MET A 467 -37.60 57.97 -30.52
CA MET A 467 -37.83 58.01 -29.07
C MET A 467 -39.08 57.19 -28.74
N LEU A 468 -38.89 55.98 -28.20
CA LEU A 468 -39.98 55.19 -27.63
C LEU A 468 -40.44 55.87 -26.34
N ARG A 469 -41.44 56.76 -26.42
CA ARG A 469 -42.15 57.24 -25.23
C ARG A 469 -42.86 56.05 -24.61
N GLY A 470 -42.37 55.58 -23.47
CA GLY A 470 -43.11 54.65 -22.61
C GLY A 470 -44.48 55.23 -22.31
N LYS A 471 -45.54 54.44 -22.54
CA LYS A 471 -46.88 54.81 -22.10
C LYS A 471 -46.83 54.96 -20.58
N SER A 472 -47.03 56.18 -20.08
CA SER A 472 -47.31 56.38 -18.65
C SER A 472 -48.58 55.61 -18.33
N SER A 473 -48.49 54.74 -17.33
CA SER A 473 -49.59 53.92 -16.82
C SER A 473 -50.73 54.77 -16.29
#